data_AF-A0A964QA44-F1
#
_entry.id   AF-A0A964QA44-F1
#
_cell.length_a   1.000
_cell.length_b   1.000
_cell.length_c   1.000
_cell.angle_alpha   90.00
_cell.angle_beta   90.00
_cell.angle_gamma   90.00
#
_symmetry.space_group_name_H-M   'P 1'
#
loop_
_entity.id
_entity.type
_entity.pdbx_description
1 polymer ?
#
loop_
_entity_poly.entity_id
_entity_poly.type
_entity_poly.pdbx_seq_one_letter_code
_entity_poly.pdbx_strand_id
1 'polypeptide(L)'
;MWQTNLKIFFIVLATLGLYTLVANSIPQVASEVPEELSFTGDVTPEQLVSAGEQLFNGAGGCTACHGLGTRAPNLLTDHAGEGTIGARCSNRVPGEDCKAYLHRSLVDPTAFVVAGFTPMVFQARTFSDAQIWSIVAFLESQGGEVTVSASDIDMSGDAGPAATGVAMGPGSGPSGAAGATSDPKLLLQENLCLGCHAIDGIGPPLGPGFDGIGAKRTTEQLRAGILDPTATAFPGFEAVKGVMPTTFGQQLTAAQLEAIVGFLAARK
;
A
#
# COMPACT_ATOMS: atom_id res chain seq x y z
N MET A 1 45.47 34.20 16.32
CA MET A 1 44.87 33.24 15.37
C MET A 1 44.46 31.93 16.04
N TRP A 2 45.31 31.32 16.89
CA TRP A 2 44.98 30.06 17.60
C TRP A 2 43.65 30.11 18.39
N GLN A 3 43.43 31.15 19.19
CA GLN A 3 42.21 31.26 20.00
C GLN A 3 40.92 31.30 19.16
N THR A 4 40.96 31.91 17.98
CA THR A 4 39.82 31.96 17.05
C THR A 4 39.53 30.58 16.48
N ASN A 5 40.57 29.85 16.05
CA ASN A 5 40.43 28.49 15.54
C ASN A 5 39.86 27.53 16.60
N LEU A 6 40.27 27.69 17.85
CA LEU A 6 39.80 26.86 18.96
C LEU A 6 38.32 27.11 19.27
N LYS A 7 37.86 28.37 19.19
CA LYS A 7 36.43 28.72 19.30
C LYS A 7 35.61 28.11 18.17
N ILE A 8 36.10 28.20 16.94
CA ILE A 8 35.43 27.61 15.77
C ILE A 8 35.32 26.08 15.93
N PHE A 9 36.41 25.42 16.35
CA PHE A 9 36.43 23.99 16.59
C PHE A 9 35.37 23.54 17.61
N PHE A 10 35.25 24.24 18.74
CA PHE A 10 34.24 23.93 19.74
C PHE A 10 32.80 24.18 19.26
N ILE A 11 32.57 25.23 18.48
CA ILE A 11 31.25 25.50 17.89
C ILE A 11 30.86 24.39 16.91
N VAL A 12 31.79 23.94 16.06
CA VAL A 12 31.55 22.84 15.12
C VAL A 12 31.24 21.55 15.87
N LEU A 13 32.03 21.20 16.89
CA LEU A 13 31.76 20.01 17.72
C LEU A 13 30.43 20.09 18.46
N ALA A 14 30.09 21.24 19.05
CA ALA A 14 28.82 21.44 19.74
C ALA A 14 27.64 21.30 18.78
N THR A 15 27.79 21.83 17.56
CA THR A 15 26.75 21.74 16.52
C THR A 15 26.57 20.29 16.06
N LEU A 16 27.66 19.60 15.69
CA LEU A 16 27.61 18.19 15.29
C LEU A 16 27.06 17.30 16.41
N GLY A 17 27.48 17.54 17.65
CA GLY A 17 26.98 16.83 18.82
C GLY A 17 25.49 17.04 19.03
N LEU A 18 25.00 18.27 18.93
CA LEU A 18 23.57 18.59 19.04
C LEU A 18 22.76 17.89 17.95
N TYR A 19 23.19 17.98 16.69
CA TYR A 19 22.50 17.30 15.58
C TYR A 19 22.49 15.78 15.77
N THR A 20 23.61 15.19 16.20
CA THR A 20 23.70 13.74 16.45
C THR A 20 22.79 13.32 17.61
N LEU A 21 22.70 14.13 18.66
CA LEU A 21 21.85 13.86 19.82
C LEU A 21 20.37 13.94 19.44
N VAL A 22 19.98 14.97 18.69
CA VAL A 22 18.61 15.11 18.18
C VAL A 22 18.27 13.96 17.23
N ALA A 23 19.14 13.62 16.29
CA ALA A 23 18.93 12.51 15.36
C ALA A 23 18.72 11.17 16.08
N ASN A 24 19.51 10.87 17.12
CA ASN A 24 19.37 9.63 17.89
C ASN A 24 18.22 9.67 18.92
N SER A 25 17.69 10.85 19.24
CA SER A 25 16.50 10.98 20.10
C SER A 25 15.20 10.73 19.32
N ILE A 26 15.25 10.81 17.98
CA ILE A 26 14.15 10.36 17.13
C ILE A 26 14.17 8.82 17.13
N PRO A 27 13.05 8.15 17.48
CA PRO A 27 12.95 6.70 17.39
C PRO A 27 13.39 6.25 16.00
N GLN A 28 14.45 5.44 15.96
CA GLN A 28 14.96 4.89 14.70
C GLN A 28 13.95 3.83 14.22
N VAL A 29 13.01 4.24 13.37
CA VAL A 29 12.12 3.32 12.70
C VAL A 29 12.95 2.60 11.65
N ALA A 30 13.49 1.43 12.01
CA ALA A 30 14.10 0.54 11.03
C ALA A 30 12.99 0.13 10.07
N SER A 31 13.14 0.50 8.79
CA SER A 31 12.34 -0.08 7.72
C SER A 31 12.74 -1.54 7.63
N GLU A 32 12.09 -2.41 8.38
CA GLU A 32 12.14 -3.84 8.11
C GLU A 32 11.55 -4.02 6.71
N VAL A 33 12.44 -4.27 5.74
CA VAL A 33 12.03 -4.63 4.39
C VAL A 33 11.11 -5.83 4.56
N PRO A 34 9.86 -5.81 4.06
CA PRO A 34 8.99 -6.97 4.09
C PRO A 34 9.79 -8.14 3.52
N GLU A 35 9.91 -9.21 4.31
CA GLU A 35 10.59 -10.42 3.87
C GLU A 35 9.94 -10.83 2.54
N GLU A 36 10.73 -10.86 1.45
CA GLU A 36 10.19 -11.32 0.17
C GLU A 36 9.79 -12.78 0.34
N LEU A 37 8.49 -13.01 0.38
CA LEU A 37 7.90 -14.33 0.30
C LEU A 37 8.18 -14.91 -1.09
N SER A 38 9.41 -15.41 -1.26
CA SER A 38 9.83 -16.20 -2.40
C SER A 38 9.62 -17.66 -2.03
N PHE A 39 8.52 -18.21 -2.53
CA PHE A 39 8.20 -19.62 -2.34
C PHE A 39 8.96 -20.43 -3.40
N THR A 40 10.21 -20.79 -3.12
CA THR A 40 10.97 -21.69 -3.99
C THR A 40 10.93 -23.12 -3.42
N GLY A 41 9.93 -23.92 -3.78
CA GLY A 41 9.81 -25.34 -3.39
C GLY A 41 8.39 -25.81 -3.07
N ASP A 42 8.26 -27.03 -2.54
CA ASP A 42 6.98 -27.59 -2.05
C ASP A 42 6.49 -26.80 -0.82
N VAL A 43 5.66 -25.79 -1.05
CA VAL A 43 5.03 -25.01 0.02
C VAL A 43 3.86 -25.79 0.64
N THR A 44 3.80 -25.84 1.96
CA THR A 44 2.64 -26.47 2.65
C THR A 44 1.45 -25.49 2.73
N PRO A 45 0.20 -25.99 2.78
CA PRO A 45 -0.97 -25.14 2.98
C PRO A 45 -0.86 -24.24 4.22
N GLU A 46 -0.27 -24.73 5.31
CA GLU A 46 -0.08 -23.95 6.54
C GLU A 46 0.88 -22.77 6.34
N GLN A 47 1.94 -22.95 5.54
CA GLN A 47 2.86 -21.87 5.20
C GLN A 47 2.17 -20.80 4.35
N LEU A 48 1.31 -21.21 3.41
CA LEU A 48 0.53 -20.28 2.59
C LEU A 48 -0.48 -19.49 3.43
N VAL A 49 -1.17 -20.18 4.36
CA VAL A 49 -2.08 -19.53 5.30
C VAL A 49 -1.34 -18.50 6.16
N SER A 50 -0.19 -18.87 6.73
CA SER A 50 0.59 -17.94 7.57
C SER A 50 1.09 -16.73 6.79
N ALA A 51 1.57 -16.94 5.56
CA ALA A 51 1.99 -15.85 4.69
C ALA A 51 0.82 -14.93 4.28
N GLY A 52 -0.32 -15.53 3.94
CA GLY A 52 -1.55 -14.80 3.62
C GLY A 52 -2.05 -13.97 4.80
N GLU A 53 -1.98 -14.49 6.02
CA GLU A 53 -2.35 -13.79 7.24
C GLU A 53 -1.48 -12.54 7.45
N GLN A 54 -0.16 -12.66 7.26
CA GLN A 54 0.77 -11.54 7.38
C GLN A 54 0.49 -10.46 6.33
N LEU A 55 0.22 -10.86 5.09
CA LEU A 55 -0.18 -9.93 4.03
C LEU A 55 -1.51 -9.25 4.35
N PHE A 56 -2.50 -10.00 4.82
CA PHE A 56 -3.83 -9.49 5.14
C PHE A 56 -3.78 -8.44 6.26
N ASN A 57 -3.03 -8.73 7.33
CA ASN A 57 -2.93 -7.88 8.52
C ASN A 57 -1.89 -6.75 8.40
N GLY A 58 -0.93 -6.89 7.48
CA GLY A 58 0.19 -5.97 7.31
C GLY A 58 0.21 -5.30 5.94
N ALA A 59 1.25 -5.62 5.15
CA ALA A 59 1.61 -4.91 3.93
C ALA A 59 0.54 -4.96 2.82
N GLY A 60 -0.37 -5.94 2.84
CA GLY A 60 -1.45 -6.06 1.87
C GLY A 60 -2.62 -5.11 2.09
N GLY A 61 -2.65 -4.37 3.21
CA GLY A 61 -3.64 -3.32 3.46
C GLY A 61 -5.10 -3.77 3.49
N CYS A 62 -5.36 -5.09 3.56
CA CYS A 62 -6.70 -5.66 3.41
C CYS A 62 -7.63 -5.19 4.53
N THR A 63 -7.13 -5.14 5.76
CA THR A 63 -7.88 -4.70 6.96
C THR A 63 -8.35 -3.25 6.88
N ALA A 64 -7.67 -2.40 6.10
CA ALA A 64 -8.07 -0.99 5.91
C ALA A 64 -9.46 -0.85 5.27
N CYS A 65 -9.88 -1.85 4.47
CA CYS A 65 -11.20 -1.88 3.86
C CYS A 65 -12.09 -2.99 4.45
N HIS A 66 -11.52 -4.17 4.69
CA HIS A 66 -12.24 -5.39 5.08
C HIS A 66 -12.30 -5.65 6.59
N GLY A 67 -11.78 -4.75 7.43
CA GLY A 67 -11.74 -4.95 8.89
C GLY A 67 -13.01 -4.55 9.64
N LEU A 68 -13.70 -3.49 9.22
CA LEU A 68 -14.86 -2.94 9.94
C LEU A 68 -16.21 -3.27 9.30
N GLY A 69 -16.23 -3.81 8.08
CA GLY A 69 -17.49 -4.08 7.36
C GLY A 69 -18.20 -2.83 6.81
N THR A 70 -17.64 -1.64 6.95
CA THR A 70 -18.26 -0.37 6.54
C THR A 70 -17.85 0.07 5.13
N ARG A 71 -16.59 -0.18 4.76
CA ARG A 71 -16.04 0.18 3.44
C ARG A 71 -16.11 -0.98 2.44
N ALA A 72 -15.83 -2.19 2.92
CA ALA A 72 -15.99 -3.43 2.20
C ALA A 72 -16.54 -4.50 3.17
N PRO A 73 -17.08 -5.63 2.67
CA PRO A 73 -17.58 -6.70 3.53
C PRO A 73 -16.50 -7.18 4.50
N ASN A 74 -16.87 -7.45 5.75
CA ASN A 74 -15.94 -8.06 6.68
C ASN A 74 -15.59 -9.49 6.21
N LEU A 75 -14.31 -9.82 6.18
CA LEU A 75 -13.83 -11.12 5.74
C LEU A 75 -13.56 -12.07 6.90
N LEU A 76 -13.15 -11.56 8.06
CA LEU A 76 -12.74 -12.39 9.20
C LEU A 76 -13.88 -12.67 10.19
N THR A 77 -14.95 -11.89 10.15
CA THR A 77 -16.14 -12.06 10.99
C THR A 77 -17.40 -12.22 10.15
N ASP A 78 -18.53 -12.42 10.84
CA ASP A 78 -19.84 -12.43 10.21
C ASP A 78 -20.07 -11.20 9.32
N HIS A 79 -20.63 -11.45 8.15
CA HIS A 79 -21.16 -10.43 7.26
C HIS A 79 -22.64 -10.70 6.98
N ALA A 80 -23.51 -9.91 7.63
CA ALA A 80 -24.96 -9.97 7.43
C ALA A 80 -25.58 -11.36 7.66
N GLY A 81 -25.05 -12.14 8.61
CA GLY A 81 -25.52 -13.49 8.94
C GLY A 81 -24.98 -14.59 8.01
N GLU A 82 -24.09 -14.27 7.08
CA GLU A 82 -23.46 -15.24 6.18
C GLU A 82 -22.19 -15.89 6.77
N GLY A 83 -21.74 -15.48 7.96
CA GLY A 83 -20.50 -15.96 8.58
C GLY A 83 -19.24 -15.33 7.97
N THR A 84 -18.09 -15.92 8.27
CA THR A 84 -16.76 -15.51 7.77
C THR A 84 -16.60 -15.82 6.28
N ILE A 85 -15.57 -15.27 5.63
CA ILE A 85 -15.43 -15.43 4.17
C ILE A 85 -15.21 -16.90 3.78
N GLY A 86 -14.37 -17.64 4.52
CA GLY A 86 -14.12 -19.06 4.27
C GLY A 86 -15.37 -19.93 4.45
N ALA A 87 -16.30 -19.53 5.31
CA ALA A 87 -17.56 -20.23 5.49
C ALA A 87 -18.58 -19.98 4.35
N ARG A 88 -18.47 -18.87 3.62
CA ARG A 88 -19.50 -18.43 2.64
C ARG A 88 -19.05 -18.36 1.19
N CYS A 89 -17.75 -18.30 0.92
CA CYS A 89 -17.15 -18.11 -0.41
C CYS A 89 -17.71 -19.07 -1.48
N SER A 90 -17.88 -20.35 -1.16
CA SER A 90 -18.40 -21.38 -2.07
C SER A 90 -19.86 -21.19 -2.47
N ASN A 91 -20.62 -20.35 -1.76
CA ASN A 91 -22.02 -20.05 -2.06
C ASN A 91 -22.21 -18.70 -2.76
N ARG A 92 -21.12 -17.96 -3.03
CA ARG A 92 -21.19 -16.59 -3.56
C ARG A 92 -21.51 -16.56 -5.06
N VAL A 93 -21.00 -17.53 -5.82
CA VAL A 93 -21.20 -17.63 -7.26
C VAL A 93 -21.67 -19.06 -7.60
N PRO A 94 -22.84 -19.23 -8.23
CA PRO A 94 -23.31 -20.54 -8.61
C PRO A 94 -22.34 -21.29 -9.52
N GLY A 95 -21.87 -22.46 -9.09
CA GLY A 95 -20.99 -23.33 -9.88
C GLY A 95 -19.50 -23.00 -9.78
N GLU A 96 -19.10 -22.05 -8.93
CA GLU A 96 -17.71 -21.71 -8.66
C GLU A 96 -17.35 -22.17 -7.23
N ASP A 97 -16.19 -22.80 -7.05
CA ASP A 97 -15.72 -23.18 -5.72
C ASP A 97 -15.13 -21.98 -4.95
N CYS A 98 -14.84 -22.18 -3.67
CA CYS A 98 -14.31 -21.12 -2.81
C CYS A 98 -12.99 -20.53 -3.34
N LYS A 99 -12.06 -21.41 -3.74
CA LYS A 99 -10.73 -21.04 -4.25
C LYS A 99 -10.82 -20.17 -5.49
N ALA A 100 -11.58 -20.61 -6.48
CA ALA A 100 -11.78 -19.88 -7.73
C ALA A 100 -12.45 -18.53 -7.47
N TYR A 101 -13.51 -18.52 -6.65
CA TYR A 101 -14.21 -17.29 -6.29
C TYR A 101 -13.29 -16.27 -5.60
N LEU A 102 -12.50 -16.71 -4.62
CA LEU A 102 -11.59 -15.83 -3.88
C LEU A 102 -10.48 -15.28 -4.77
N HIS A 103 -9.84 -16.14 -5.57
CA HIS A 103 -8.82 -15.72 -6.53
C HIS A 103 -9.40 -14.71 -7.52
N ARG A 104 -10.57 -15.01 -8.11
CA ARG A 104 -11.26 -14.12 -9.05
C ARG A 104 -11.65 -12.80 -8.40
N SER A 105 -12.10 -12.82 -7.15
CA SER A 105 -12.46 -11.59 -6.40
C SER A 105 -11.25 -10.69 -6.11
N LEU A 106 -10.03 -11.25 -6.09
CA LEU A 106 -8.79 -10.47 -5.98
C LEU A 106 -8.40 -9.89 -7.35
N VAL A 107 -8.37 -10.70 -8.41
CA VAL A 107 -7.89 -10.26 -9.73
C VAL A 107 -8.92 -9.43 -10.54
N ASP A 108 -10.22 -9.61 -10.26
CA ASP A 108 -11.34 -8.82 -10.81
C ASP A 108 -12.36 -8.51 -9.70
N PRO A 109 -12.05 -7.55 -8.81
CA PRO A 109 -12.88 -7.21 -7.64
C PRO A 109 -14.22 -6.56 -8.01
N THR A 110 -14.40 -6.18 -9.28
CA THR A 110 -15.65 -5.59 -9.78
C THR A 110 -16.60 -6.62 -10.38
N ALA A 111 -16.15 -7.85 -10.63
CA ALA A 111 -16.98 -8.93 -11.14
C ALA A 111 -18.13 -9.31 -10.18
N PHE A 112 -17.86 -9.28 -8.87
CA PHE A 112 -18.79 -9.76 -7.84
C PHE A 112 -18.85 -8.82 -6.64
N VAL A 113 -19.59 -7.72 -6.80
CA VAL A 113 -19.77 -6.74 -5.72
C VAL A 113 -20.88 -7.19 -4.79
N VAL A 114 -20.55 -7.30 -3.49
CA VAL A 114 -21.54 -7.62 -2.45
C VAL A 114 -22.57 -6.49 -2.34
N ALA A 115 -23.84 -6.87 -2.21
CA ALA A 115 -24.94 -5.93 -2.11
C ALA A 115 -24.71 -4.92 -0.97
N GLY A 116 -24.94 -3.63 -1.25
CA GLY A 116 -24.74 -2.54 -0.29
C GLY A 116 -23.33 -1.93 -0.31
N PHE A 117 -22.38 -2.49 -1.05
CA PHE A 117 -21.06 -1.89 -1.25
C PHE A 117 -20.91 -1.27 -2.64
N THR A 118 -20.06 -0.24 -2.73
CA THR A 118 -19.70 0.38 -4.00
C THR A 118 -18.58 -0.44 -4.65
N PRO A 119 -18.60 -0.65 -5.98
CA PRO A 119 -17.48 -1.28 -6.68
C PRO A 119 -16.17 -0.56 -6.39
N MET A 120 -15.13 -1.32 -6.04
CA MET A 120 -13.79 -0.79 -5.77
C MET A 120 -12.76 -1.57 -6.56
N VAL A 121 -11.72 -0.87 -7.03
CA VAL A 121 -10.59 -1.49 -7.71
C VAL A 121 -9.52 -1.81 -6.67
N PHE A 122 -9.22 -3.09 -6.51
CA PHE A 122 -8.05 -3.62 -5.83
C PHE A 122 -6.95 -3.89 -6.86
N GLN A 123 -5.73 -3.42 -6.60
CA GLN A 123 -4.61 -3.53 -7.52
C GLN A 123 -3.89 -4.86 -7.30
N ALA A 124 -4.54 -5.97 -7.66
CA ALA A 124 -3.96 -7.31 -7.52
C ALA A 124 -2.57 -7.45 -8.15
N ARG A 125 -2.31 -6.72 -9.24
CA ARG A 125 -1.00 -6.65 -9.92
C ARG A 125 0.17 -6.14 -9.07
N THR A 126 -0.10 -5.54 -7.91
CA THR A 126 0.94 -5.14 -6.95
C THR A 126 1.48 -6.34 -6.16
N PHE A 127 0.74 -7.45 -6.16
CA PHE A 127 1.12 -8.70 -5.52
C PHE A 127 1.67 -9.66 -6.57
N SER A 128 2.65 -10.48 -6.17
CA SER A 128 3.03 -11.64 -6.97
C SER A 128 1.94 -12.69 -6.92
N ASP A 129 1.93 -13.62 -7.88
CA ASP A 129 0.91 -14.67 -7.92
C ASP A 129 0.97 -15.54 -6.65
N ALA A 130 2.17 -15.82 -6.13
CA ALA A 130 2.34 -16.55 -4.89
C ALA A 130 1.76 -15.80 -3.67
N GLN A 131 1.84 -14.47 -3.66
CA GLN A 131 1.20 -13.64 -2.63
C GLN A 131 -0.33 -13.67 -2.77
N ILE A 132 -0.86 -13.60 -4.00
CA ILE A 132 -2.31 -13.73 -4.25
C ILE A 132 -2.80 -15.08 -3.73
N TRP A 133 -2.14 -16.18 -4.09
CA TRP A 133 -2.52 -17.52 -3.62
C TRP A 133 -2.37 -17.71 -2.12
N SER A 134 -1.37 -17.09 -1.49
CA SER A 134 -1.24 -17.08 -0.03
C SER A 134 -2.43 -16.38 0.64
N ILE A 135 -2.86 -15.24 0.10
CA ILE A 135 -4.06 -14.52 0.58
C ILE A 135 -5.30 -15.42 0.41
N VAL A 136 -5.46 -16.09 -0.74
CA VAL A 136 -6.59 -17.02 -0.97
C VAL A 136 -6.59 -18.14 0.09
N ALA A 137 -5.44 -18.78 0.33
CA ALA A 137 -5.30 -19.84 1.33
C ALA A 137 -5.71 -19.37 2.74
N PHE A 138 -5.24 -18.19 3.13
CA PHE A 138 -5.64 -17.58 4.40
C PHE A 138 -7.15 -17.33 4.46
N LEU A 139 -7.76 -16.76 3.42
CA LEU A 139 -9.21 -16.48 3.40
C LEU A 139 -10.05 -17.77 3.43
N GLU A 140 -9.60 -18.85 2.78
CA GLU A 140 -10.22 -20.17 2.92
C GLU A 140 -10.16 -20.66 4.38
N SER A 141 -9.02 -20.47 5.05
CA SER A 141 -8.82 -20.90 6.45
C SER A 141 -9.73 -20.20 7.46
N GLN A 142 -10.35 -19.08 7.08
CA GLN A 142 -11.35 -18.36 7.88
C GLN A 142 -12.71 -19.08 7.88
N GLY A 143 -12.73 -20.36 8.27
CA GLY A 143 -13.95 -21.17 8.42
C GLY A 143 -14.27 -22.12 7.26
N GLY A 144 -13.36 -22.29 6.30
CA GLY A 144 -13.43 -23.27 5.22
C GLY A 144 -12.25 -24.25 5.22
N GLU A 145 -12.24 -25.16 4.24
CA GLU A 145 -11.10 -26.05 3.96
C GLU A 145 -10.11 -25.33 3.03
N VAL A 146 -8.82 -25.40 3.35
CA VAL A 146 -7.75 -24.81 2.52
C VAL A 146 -7.47 -25.76 1.36
N THR A 147 -7.76 -25.32 0.13
CA THR A 147 -7.61 -26.11 -1.09
C THR A 147 -6.52 -25.57 -2.02
N VAL A 148 -5.89 -24.44 -1.66
CA VAL A 148 -4.68 -23.93 -2.32
C VAL A 148 -3.49 -24.86 -2.04
N SER A 149 -2.72 -25.11 -3.09
CA SER A 149 -1.56 -26.00 -3.09
C SER A 149 -0.39 -25.37 -3.86
N ALA A 150 0.80 -25.97 -3.75
CA ALA A 150 1.97 -25.56 -4.53
C ALA A 150 1.70 -25.52 -6.05
N SER A 151 0.83 -26.41 -6.56
CA SER A 151 0.49 -26.46 -7.99
C SER A 151 -0.25 -25.20 -8.47
N ASP A 152 -1.00 -24.53 -7.60
CA ASP A 152 -1.71 -23.29 -7.95
C ASP A 152 -0.71 -22.14 -8.18
N ILE A 153 0.44 -22.16 -7.48
CA ILE A 153 1.52 -21.17 -7.59
C ILE A 153 2.37 -21.42 -8.85
N ASP A 154 2.69 -22.68 -9.13
CA ASP A 154 3.47 -23.08 -10.30
C ASP A 154 2.72 -22.81 -11.62
N MET A 155 1.40 -22.97 -11.62
CA MET A 155 0.55 -22.74 -12.80
C MET A 155 0.40 -21.27 -13.18
N SER A 156 0.58 -20.35 -12.22
CA SER A 156 0.51 -18.91 -12.48
C SER A 156 1.68 -18.39 -13.33
N GLY A 157 2.81 -19.12 -13.36
CA GLY A 157 3.99 -18.77 -14.14
C GLY A 157 4.50 -17.38 -13.79
N ASP A 158 5.42 -17.31 -12.83
CA ASP A 158 6.07 -16.14 -12.19
C ASP A 158 6.39 -14.95 -13.14
N ALA A 159 5.35 -14.29 -13.65
CA ALA A 159 5.39 -13.22 -14.66
C ALA A 159 4.47 -12.06 -14.27
N GLY A 160 4.12 -11.95 -12.98
CA GLY A 160 3.92 -10.63 -12.38
C GLY A 160 5.19 -9.79 -12.57
N PRO A 161 5.13 -8.44 -12.57
CA PRO A 161 6.36 -7.68 -12.48
C PRO A 161 7.07 -8.19 -11.24
N ALA A 162 8.20 -8.87 -11.45
CA ALA A 162 9.08 -9.25 -10.38
C ALA A 162 9.19 -8.00 -9.52
N ALA A 163 8.72 -8.09 -8.28
CA ALA A 163 9.28 -7.25 -7.24
C ALA A 163 10.77 -7.34 -7.50
N THR A 164 11.41 -6.20 -7.76
CA THR A 164 12.81 -6.16 -8.14
C THR A 164 13.63 -6.59 -6.93
N GLY A 165 13.65 -7.89 -6.66
CA GLY A 165 14.64 -8.61 -5.90
C GLY A 165 15.91 -8.51 -6.72
N VAL A 166 16.66 -7.44 -6.49
CA VAL A 166 18.05 -7.37 -6.91
C VAL A 166 18.77 -8.46 -6.14
N ALA A 167 19.05 -9.59 -6.80
CA ALA A 167 19.99 -10.56 -6.29
C ALA A 167 21.33 -9.85 -6.07
N MET A 168 21.73 -9.66 -4.81
CA MET A 168 23.08 -9.20 -4.48
C MET A 168 23.72 -10.22 -3.54
N GLY A 169 24.68 -10.98 -4.09
CA GLY A 169 25.54 -11.86 -3.30
C GLY A 169 26.36 -11.07 -2.27
N PRO A 170 26.89 -11.75 -1.24
CA PRO A 170 27.53 -11.09 -0.12
C PRO A 170 28.87 -10.50 -0.54
N GLY A 171 28.94 -9.18 -0.60
CA GLY A 171 30.19 -8.45 -0.65
C GLY A 171 30.20 -7.31 -1.66
N SER A 172 29.77 -6.11 -1.24
CA SER A 172 30.30 -4.81 -1.65
C SER A 172 29.60 -3.71 -0.85
N GLY A 173 30.37 -2.75 -0.32
CA GLY A 173 29.87 -1.58 0.40
C GLY A 173 29.04 -0.61 -0.47
N PRO A 174 28.64 0.55 0.10
CA PRO A 174 27.49 1.30 -0.36
C PRO A 174 27.76 1.97 -1.70
N SER A 175 26.94 1.67 -2.70
CA SER A 175 26.88 2.43 -3.93
C SER A 175 25.47 2.44 -4.50
N GLY A 176 24.93 3.66 -4.64
CA GLY A 176 24.00 4.03 -5.72
C GLY A 176 22.55 3.55 -5.62
N ALA A 177 21.65 4.52 -5.56
CA ALA A 177 20.20 4.36 -5.72
C ALA A 177 19.81 3.59 -7.00
N ALA A 178 18.95 2.59 -6.86
CA ALA A 178 18.03 2.05 -7.87
C ALA A 178 17.01 1.13 -7.16
N GLY A 179 15.68 1.31 -7.21
CA GLY A 179 14.88 2.34 -7.87
C GLY A 179 13.50 2.45 -7.22
N ALA A 180 13.29 3.49 -6.42
CA ALA A 180 11.95 4.02 -6.18
C ALA A 180 11.61 4.87 -7.41
N THR A 181 10.59 4.49 -8.17
CA THR A 181 10.14 5.29 -9.32
C THR A 181 9.89 6.74 -8.87
N SER A 182 10.37 7.69 -9.67
CA SER A 182 10.05 9.11 -9.49
C SER A 182 9.02 9.57 -10.52
N ASP A 183 8.43 8.63 -11.28
CA ASP A 183 7.33 8.95 -12.19
C ASP A 183 6.08 9.30 -11.35
N PRO A 184 5.61 10.55 -11.41
CA PRO A 184 4.49 10.99 -10.58
C PRO A 184 3.18 10.26 -10.90
N LYS A 185 2.98 9.79 -12.13
CA LYS A 185 1.75 9.05 -12.50
C LYS A 185 1.75 7.66 -11.87
N LEU A 186 2.89 6.98 -11.90
CA LEU A 186 3.04 5.69 -11.23
C LEU A 186 2.90 5.86 -9.72
N LEU A 187 3.50 6.89 -9.14
CA LEU A 187 3.37 7.18 -7.71
C LEU A 187 1.91 7.43 -7.29
N LEU A 188 1.13 8.19 -8.06
CA LEU A 188 -0.30 8.39 -7.80
C LEU A 188 -1.11 7.09 -7.87
N GLN A 189 -0.68 6.16 -8.73
CA GLN A 189 -1.35 4.89 -8.94
C GLN A 189 -0.99 3.87 -7.85
N GLU A 190 0.29 3.73 -7.52
CA GLU A 190 0.83 2.83 -6.50
C GLU A 190 0.37 3.21 -5.10
N ASN A 191 0.22 4.51 -4.83
CA ASN A 191 -0.25 5.02 -3.54
C ASN A 191 -1.78 5.23 -3.49
N LEU A 192 -2.52 4.63 -4.42
CA LEU A 192 -3.99 4.60 -4.44
C LEU A 192 -4.67 5.98 -4.45
N CYS A 193 -3.96 7.03 -4.85
CA CYS A 193 -4.50 8.39 -4.88
C CYS A 193 -5.70 8.47 -5.85
N LEU A 194 -5.61 7.76 -6.98
CA LEU A 194 -6.64 7.70 -8.02
C LEU A 194 -7.90 6.92 -7.61
N GLY A 195 -7.88 6.22 -6.47
CA GLY A 195 -9.06 5.57 -5.92
C GLY A 195 -10.10 6.55 -5.36
N CYS A 196 -9.67 7.77 -5.04
CA CYS A 196 -10.54 8.83 -4.50
C CYS A 196 -10.46 10.12 -5.30
N HIS A 197 -9.33 10.43 -5.93
CA HIS A 197 -9.11 11.67 -6.66
C HIS A 197 -9.16 11.42 -8.16
N ALA A 198 -10.12 12.06 -8.83
CA ALA A 198 -10.23 11.98 -10.29
C ALA A 198 -9.08 12.72 -10.98
N ILE A 199 -8.61 12.18 -12.11
CA ILE A 199 -7.60 12.78 -12.98
C ILE A 199 -8.00 12.59 -14.44
N ASP A 200 -7.79 13.60 -15.28
CA ASP A 200 -8.20 13.63 -16.69
C ASP A 200 -9.69 13.28 -16.87
N GLY A 201 -10.54 13.67 -15.90
CA GLY A 201 -11.97 13.32 -15.87
C GLY A 201 -12.29 11.86 -15.52
N ILE A 202 -11.30 11.06 -15.11
CA ILE A 202 -11.44 9.63 -14.82
C ILE A 202 -11.29 9.39 -13.31
N GLY A 203 -12.23 8.65 -12.73
CA GLY A 203 -12.24 8.26 -11.31
C GLY A 203 -13.40 8.86 -10.51
N PRO A 204 -13.67 8.35 -9.30
CA PRO A 204 -14.75 8.84 -8.46
C PRO A 204 -14.42 10.23 -7.89
N PRO A 205 -15.38 11.17 -7.81
CA PRO A 205 -15.16 12.50 -7.24
C PRO A 205 -15.27 12.48 -5.70
N LEU A 206 -14.63 11.50 -5.04
CA LEU A 206 -14.68 11.37 -3.57
C LEU A 206 -13.76 12.40 -2.92
N GLY A 207 -12.61 12.67 -3.53
CA GLY A 207 -11.69 13.75 -3.19
C GLY A 207 -11.60 14.80 -4.31
N PRO A 208 -10.96 15.96 -4.05
CA PRO A 208 -10.75 16.99 -5.05
C PRO A 208 -10.02 16.45 -6.27
N GLY A 209 -10.57 16.67 -7.47
CA GLY A 209 -9.92 16.26 -8.70
C GLY A 209 -8.56 16.93 -8.91
N PHE A 210 -7.64 16.22 -9.53
CA PHE A 210 -6.29 16.70 -9.87
C PHE A 210 -6.26 17.57 -11.14
N ASP A 211 -7.38 17.69 -11.84
CA ASP A 211 -7.50 18.54 -13.01
C ASP A 211 -7.61 20.02 -12.64
N GLY A 212 -6.68 20.83 -13.14
CA GLY A 212 -6.56 22.24 -12.83
C GLY A 212 -6.24 22.55 -11.36
N ILE A 213 -5.77 21.57 -10.59
CA ILE A 213 -5.48 21.75 -9.16
C ILE A 213 -4.34 22.74 -8.93
N GLY A 214 -3.35 22.78 -9.82
CA GLY A 214 -2.23 23.71 -9.79
C GLY A 214 -2.63 25.17 -10.05
N ALA A 215 -3.84 25.43 -10.56
CA ALA A 215 -4.42 26.77 -10.62
C ALA A 215 -5.13 27.16 -9.30
N LYS A 216 -5.50 26.18 -8.47
CA LYS A 216 -6.29 26.37 -7.24
C LYS A 216 -5.46 26.29 -5.96
N ARG A 217 -4.28 25.64 -6.00
CA ARG A 217 -3.41 25.41 -4.85
C ARG A 217 -1.96 25.71 -5.18
N THR A 218 -1.23 26.25 -4.20
CA THR A 218 0.22 26.39 -4.29
C THR A 218 0.91 25.06 -4.03
N THR A 219 2.18 24.94 -4.45
CA THR A 219 3.06 23.79 -4.15
C THR A 219 3.08 23.45 -2.66
N GLU A 220 3.13 24.46 -1.80
CA GLU A 220 3.13 24.30 -0.33
C GLU A 220 1.80 23.77 0.18
N GLN A 221 0.69 24.25 -0.39
CA GLN A 221 -0.64 23.77 -0.02
C GLN A 221 -0.89 22.33 -0.50
N LEU A 222 -0.37 21.96 -1.67
CA LEU A 222 -0.41 20.58 -2.18
C LEU A 222 0.41 19.65 -1.28
N ARG A 223 1.64 20.04 -0.93
CA ARG A 223 2.50 19.29 -0.02
C ARG A 223 1.85 19.12 1.36
N ALA A 224 1.34 20.21 1.93
CA ALA A 224 0.63 20.17 3.21
C ALA A 224 -0.62 19.28 3.13
N GLY A 225 -1.38 19.31 2.03
CA GLY A 225 -2.54 18.46 1.85
C GLY A 225 -2.23 16.96 1.78
N ILE A 226 -1.02 16.58 1.33
CA ILE A 226 -0.58 15.18 1.30
C ILE A 226 -0.06 14.74 2.68
N LEU A 227 0.71 15.60 3.36
CA LEU A 227 1.32 15.28 4.66
C LEU A 227 0.36 15.39 5.84
N ASP A 228 -0.57 16.35 5.78
CA ASP A 228 -1.62 16.57 6.78
C ASP A 228 -2.95 16.91 6.09
N PRO A 229 -3.63 15.90 5.53
CA PRO A 229 -4.92 16.09 4.87
C PRO A 229 -6.04 16.56 5.82
N THR A 230 -5.82 16.50 7.13
CA THR A 230 -6.81 16.88 8.15
C THR A 230 -6.70 18.35 8.56
N ALA A 231 -5.55 18.99 8.35
CA ALA A 231 -5.34 20.39 8.69
C ALA A 231 -6.29 21.34 7.95
N THR A 232 -6.57 21.10 6.68
CA THR A 232 -7.42 21.99 5.88
C THR A 232 -8.16 21.20 4.80
N ALA A 233 -9.50 21.19 4.89
CA ALA A 233 -10.32 20.61 3.84
C ALA A 233 -10.28 21.47 2.57
N PHE A 234 -10.41 20.82 1.42
CA PHE A 234 -10.61 21.54 0.16
C PHE A 234 -12.07 22.03 0.08
N PRO A 235 -12.33 23.27 -0.35
CA PRO A 235 -13.69 23.78 -0.46
C PRO A 235 -14.61 22.85 -1.26
N GLY A 236 -15.74 22.44 -0.67
CA GLY A 236 -16.69 21.50 -1.26
C GLY A 236 -16.44 20.02 -0.93
N PHE A 237 -15.40 19.71 -0.14
CA PHE A 237 -15.05 18.36 0.32
C PHE A 237 -14.99 18.26 1.85
N GLU A 238 -15.67 19.16 2.56
CA GLU A 238 -15.69 19.20 4.03
C GLU A 238 -16.30 17.93 4.63
N ALA A 239 -17.28 17.33 3.96
CA ALA A 239 -17.96 16.11 4.40
C ALA A 239 -17.06 14.85 4.40
N VAL A 240 -15.97 14.87 3.62
CA VAL A 240 -14.99 13.78 3.51
C VAL A 240 -13.66 14.12 4.18
N LYS A 241 -13.64 15.16 5.02
CA LYS A 241 -12.46 15.54 5.78
C LYS A 241 -12.01 14.36 6.67
N GLY A 242 -10.73 14.00 6.57
CA GLY A 242 -10.15 12.86 7.31
C GLY A 242 -10.32 11.49 6.65
N VAL A 243 -10.96 11.41 5.48
CA VAL A 243 -11.00 10.17 4.67
C VAL A 243 -9.66 9.92 3.97
N MET A 244 -8.93 10.98 3.60
CA MET A 244 -7.60 10.86 3.02
C MET A 244 -6.59 10.38 4.08
N PRO A 245 -5.85 9.27 3.85
CA PRO A 245 -4.89 8.73 4.82
C PRO A 245 -3.82 9.73 5.24
N THR A 246 -3.45 9.71 6.52
CA THR A 246 -2.39 10.53 7.10
C THR A 246 -1.01 9.85 7.07
N THR A 247 -0.92 8.66 6.47
CA THR A 247 0.29 7.81 6.47
C THR A 247 1.28 8.17 5.36
N PHE A 248 0.89 8.99 4.39
CA PHE A 248 1.74 9.27 3.21
C PHE A 248 3.08 9.93 3.55
N GLY A 249 3.16 10.69 4.66
CA GLY A 249 4.43 11.25 5.14
C GLY A 249 5.44 10.20 5.62
N GLN A 250 4.99 8.98 5.91
CA GLN A 250 5.84 7.84 6.27
C GLN A 250 6.04 6.87 5.09
N GLN A 251 5.13 6.87 4.12
CA GLN A 251 5.15 5.97 2.96
C GLN A 251 5.93 6.53 1.76
N LEU A 252 5.92 7.86 1.58
CA LEU A 252 6.61 8.51 0.49
C LEU A 252 7.99 9.00 0.93
N THR A 253 9.01 8.72 0.12
CA THR A 253 10.28 9.44 0.24
C THR A 253 10.09 10.92 -0.12
N ALA A 254 11.00 11.78 0.35
CA ALA A 254 10.98 13.20 0.00
C ALA A 254 10.99 13.42 -1.53
N ALA A 255 11.77 12.62 -2.26
CA ALA A 255 11.85 12.71 -3.73
C ALA A 255 10.51 12.34 -4.41
N GLN A 256 9.83 11.29 -3.92
CA GLN A 256 8.52 10.87 -4.45
C GLN A 256 7.43 11.89 -4.14
N LEU A 257 7.42 12.43 -2.92
CA LEU A 257 6.50 13.50 -2.53
C LEU A 257 6.66 14.72 -3.44
N GLU A 258 7.91 15.16 -3.68
CA GLU A 258 8.17 16.29 -4.55
C GLU A 258 7.83 16.01 -6.02
N ALA A 259 8.01 14.77 -6.50
CA ALA A 259 7.58 14.37 -7.83
C ALA A 259 6.06 14.51 -7.99
N ILE A 260 5.28 14.00 -7.04
CA ILE A 260 3.81 14.12 -7.03
C ILE A 260 3.40 15.60 -6.95
N VAL A 261 3.96 16.36 -6.00
CA VAL A 261 3.62 17.77 -5.78
C VAL A 261 3.94 18.60 -7.02
N GLY A 262 5.10 18.39 -7.64
CA GLY A 262 5.50 19.08 -8.87
C GLY A 262 4.57 18.76 -10.04
N PHE A 263 4.17 17.50 -10.18
CA PHE A 263 3.20 17.08 -11.19
C PHE A 263 1.83 17.74 -10.98
N LEU A 264 1.29 17.74 -9.77
CA LEU A 264 0.01 18.37 -9.46
C LEU A 264 0.06 19.89 -9.64
N ALA A 265 1.15 20.54 -9.24
CA ALA A 265 1.34 21.98 -9.43
C ALA A 265 1.40 22.39 -10.92
N ALA A 266 1.90 21.50 -11.79
CA ALA A 266 1.95 21.74 -13.24
C ALA A 266 0.58 21.60 -13.93
N ARG A 267 -0.40 20.96 -13.29
CA ARG A 267 -1.75 20.74 -13.85
C ARG A 267 -2.66 21.93 -13.58
N LYS A 268 -2.70 22.87 -14.53
CA LYS A 268 -3.50 24.11 -14.47
C LYS A 268 -4.76 24.05 -15.32
#